data_AF-A0A7X4C240-F1
#
_entry.id   AF-A0A7X4C240-F1
#
_cell.length_a   1.000
_cell.length_b   1.000
_cell.length_c   1.000
_cell.angle_alpha   90.00
_cell.angle_beta   90.00
_cell.angle_gamma   90.00
#
_symmetry.space_group_name_H-M   'P 1'
#
loop_
_entity.id
_entity.type
_entity.pdbx_description
1 polymer ?
#
loop_
_entity_poly.entity_id
_entity_poly.type
_entity_poly.pdbx_seq_one_letter_code
_entity_poly.pdbx_strand_id
1 'polypeptide(L)'
;ADDPTGFADHWHTDQSFTPTPAMATLLYAKEVPAAGGDTLFANLYASYDALSDGMKAAAAKLTTHNLYDKHAPRSAKMQMRVTEQDKPAEPAYHPLVRVHPETGRPALYLSDSRSTRRFQGMTEEESLPLLDWLMGHATRPEFTCRLRWEAGTLAIWDNRRLMHMAVNDYFGQRRVMQRITIKGGPTTGILDAEAARQAA
;
A
#
# COMPACT_ATOMS: atom_id res chain seq x y z
N ALA A 1 -14.79 20.64 -14.26
CA ALA A 1 -14.24 21.19 -13.02
C ALA A 1 -13.36 20.11 -12.42
N ASP A 2 -12.06 20.36 -12.38
CA ASP A 2 -11.05 19.43 -11.90
C ASP A 2 -11.38 19.00 -10.47
N ASP A 3 -11.31 17.70 -10.23
CA ASP A 3 -11.54 17.12 -8.92
C ASP A 3 -10.31 17.39 -8.04
N PRO A 4 -10.41 18.27 -7.02
CA PRO A 4 -9.28 18.61 -6.15
C PRO A 4 -8.98 17.49 -5.15
N THR A 5 -9.72 16.39 -5.16
CA THR A 5 -9.47 15.25 -4.27
C THR A 5 -8.33 14.41 -4.84
N GLY A 6 -7.12 14.65 -4.32
CA GLY A 6 -5.91 13.91 -4.68
C GLY A 6 -6.11 12.42 -4.42
N PHE A 7 -6.55 11.68 -5.44
CA PHE A 7 -6.62 10.23 -5.34
C PHE A 7 -5.19 9.69 -5.15
N ALA A 8 -4.96 8.94 -4.07
CA ALA A 8 -3.69 8.28 -3.75
C ALA A 8 -2.52 9.21 -3.36
N ASP A 9 -2.80 10.36 -2.75
CA ASP A 9 -1.80 11.32 -2.21
C ASP A 9 -1.14 10.88 -0.88
N HIS A 10 -1.20 9.58 -0.58
CA HIS A 10 -0.65 8.99 0.62
C HIS A 10 0.02 7.66 0.33
N TRP A 11 0.90 7.24 1.25
CA TRP A 11 1.60 5.97 1.15
C TRP A 11 0.64 4.79 1.34
N HIS A 12 0.52 3.97 0.31
CA HIS A 12 -0.37 2.81 0.35
C HIS A 12 0.11 1.69 -0.56
N THR A 13 -0.38 0.50 -0.27
CA THR A 13 -0.39 -0.63 -1.19
C THR A 13 -1.78 -0.77 -1.80
N ASP A 14 -1.87 -0.93 -3.13
CA ASP A 14 -3.17 -1.09 -3.80
C ASP A 14 -3.94 -2.30 -3.25
N GLN A 15 -5.20 -2.08 -2.89
CA GLN A 15 -6.16 -3.12 -2.45
C GLN A 15 -5.72 -3.95 -1.23
N SER A 16 -4.87 -3.40 -0.35
CA SER A 16 -4.49 -4.06 0.92
C SER A 16 -5.67 -4.25 1.88
N PHE A 17 -6.83 -3.68 1.59
CA PHE A 17 -8.09 -3.85 2.32
C PHE A 17 -8.95 -5.02 1.79
N THR A 18 -8.41 -5.86 0.91
CA THR A 18 -9.13 -7.04 0.38
C THR A 18 -8.43 -8.34 0.80
N PRO A 19 -9.16 -9.46 1.00
CA PRO A 19 -8.53 -10.73 1.41
C PRO A 19 -7.48 -11.27 0.43
N THR A 20 -7.57 -10.89 -0.85
CA THR A 20 -6.60 -11.21 -1.90
C THR A 20 -6.12 -9.91 -2.56
N PRO A 21 -5.15 -9.20 -1.95
CA PRO A 21 -4.68 -7.92 -2.45
C PRO A 21 -4.13 -7.99 -3.87
N ALA A 22 -4.00 -6.83 -4.50
CA ALA A 22 -3.41 -6.73 -5.83
C ALA A 22 -1.98 -7.31 -5.86
N MET A 23 -1.64 -8.04 -6.93
CA MET A 23 -0.27 -8.51 -7.15
C MET A 23 0.58 -7.39 -7.74
N ALA A 24 0.04 -6.69 -8.74
CA ALA A 24 0.78 -5.69 -9.51
C ALA A 24 -0.16 -4.62 -10.02
N THR A 25 0.38 -3.44 -10.27
CA THR A 25 -0.33 -2.34 -10.91
C THR A 25 0.48 -1.86 -12.10
N LEU A 26 -0.24 -1.61 -13.19
CA LEU A 26 0.24 -0.96 -14.39
C LEU A 26 -0.39 0.42 -14.45
N LEU A 27 0.42 1.45 -14.69
CA LEU A 27 -0.04 2.82 -14.81
C LEU A 27 0.60 3.46 -16.05
N TYR A 28 -0.25 3.82 -17.01
CA TYR A 28 0.14 4.48 -18.25
C TYR A 28 -0.15 5.97 -18.17
N ALA A 29 0.85 6.79 -18.46
CA ALA A 29 0.77 8.25 -18.47
C ALA A 29 0.23 8.75 -19.81
N LYS A 30 -1.07 9.04 -19.89
CA LYS A 30 -1.69 9.58 -21.11
C LYS A 30 -1.47 11.08 -21.25
N GLU A 31 -1.66 11.83 -20.17
CA GLU A 31 -1.38 13.26 -20.07
C GLU A 31 -0.68 13.52 -18.73
N VAL A 32 0.40 14.30 -18.76
CA VAL A 32 1.18 14.66 -17.56
C VAL A 32 1.29 16.19 -17.46
N PRO A 33 1.35 16.75 -16.24
CA PRO A 33 1.58 18.18 -16.07
C PRO A 33 2.99 18.57 -16.54
N ALA A 34 3.23 19.86 -16.79
CA ALA A 34 4.55 20.37 -17.16
C ALA A 34 5.58 20.25 -16.01
N ALA A 35 5.11 20.18 -14.76
CA ALA A 35 5.90 19.93 -13.58
C ALA A 35 5.04 19.27 -12.48
N GLY A 36 5.66 18.46 -11.63
CA GLY A 36 4.97 17.74 -10.55
C GLY A 36 4.20 16.51 -11.04
N GLY A 37 3.35 15.94 -10.18
CA GLY A 37 2.51 14.78 -10.49
C GLY A 37 3.26 13.46 -10.51
N ASP A 38 4.43 13.44 -9.89
CA ASP A 38 5.32 12.29 -9.80
C ASP A 38 4.73 11.18 -8.93
N THR A 39 5.33 9.99 -9.00
CA THR A 39 4.98 8.89 -8.10
C THR A 39 6.19 8.49 -7.30
N LEU A 40 6.03 8.50 -5.97
CA LEU A 40 7.02 7.94 -5.06
C LEU A 40 6.71 6.47 -4.80
N PHE A 41 7.77 5.67 -4.65
CA PHE A 41 7.69 4.28 -4.25
C PHE A 41 8.59 4.08 -3.02
N ALA A 42 8.17 3.21 -2.09
CA ALA A 42 8.92 2.82 -0.91
C ALA A 42 9.14 1.31 -0.93
N ASN A 43 10.40 0.86 -0.85
CA ASN A 43 10.79 -0.54 -0.92
C ASN A 43 10.62 -1.23 0.45
N LEU A 44 9.59 -2.07 0.57
CA LEU A 44 9.25 -2.74 1.83
C LEU A 44 10.14 -3.95 2.14
N TYR A 45 10.94 -4.42 1.19
CA TYR A 45 12.03 -5.34 1.50
C TYR A 45 13.15 -4.60 2.22
N ALA A 46 13.62 -3.49 1.65
CA ALA A 46 14.75 -2.75 2.23
C ALA A 46 14.42 -2.20 3.62
N SER A 47 13.18 -1.73 3.82
CA SER A 47 12.75 -1.28 5.15
C SER A 47 12.65 -2.42 6.16
N TYR A 48 12.19 -3.61 5.77
CA TYR A 48 12.21 -4.79 6.63
C TYR A 48 13.64 -5.23 6.97
N ASP A 49 14.52 -5.32 5.96
CA ASP A 49 15.90 -5.76 6.11
C ASP A 49 16.66 -4.86 7.12
N ALA A 50 16.33 -3.55 7.12
CA ALA A 50 16.92 -2.54 8.01
C ALA A 50 16.34 -2.49 9.44
N LEU A 51 15.30 -3.28 9.76
CA LEU A 51 14.81 -3.38 11.13
C LEU A 51 15.83 -4.10 12.02
N SER A 52 15.88 -3.72 13.30
CA SER A 52 16.61 -4.49 14.31
C SER A 52 15.98 -5.88 14.50
N ASP A 53 16.76 -6.85 14.95
CA ASP A 53 16.26 -8.22 15.15
C ASP A 53 15.10 -8.29 16.14
N GLY A 54 15.14 -7.48 17.21
CA GLY A 54 14.03 -7.35 18.15
C GLY A 54 12.74 -6.85 17.49
N MET A 55 12.85 -5.87 16.59
CA MET A 55 11.68 -5.37 15.85
C MET A 55 11.19 -6.37 14.80
N LYS A 56 12.10 -7.09 14.12
CA LYS A 56 11.71 -8.19 13.21
C LYS A 56 10.94 -9.28 13.96
N ALA A 57 11.41 -9.68 15.14
CA ALA A 57 10.78 -10.70 15.97
C ALA A 57 9.40 -10.25 16.50
N ALA A 58 9.24 -8.98 16.85
CA ALA A 58 7.94 -8.41 17.22
C ALA A 58 6.99 -8.35 16.02
N ALA A 59 7.44 -7.77 14.90
CA ALA A 59 6.64 -7.59 13.69
C ALA A 59 6.18 -8.92 13.08
N ALA A 60 6.98 -9.98 13.18
CA ALA A 60 6.63 -11.32 12.69
C ALA A 60 5.35 -11.91 13.31
N LYS A 61 4.95 -11.41 14.49
CA LYS A 61 3.77 -11.88 15.24
C LYS A 61 2.53 -11.01 15.05
N LEU A 62 2.66 -9.88 14.35
CA LEU A 62 1.59 -8.91 14.18
C LEU A 62 0.83 -9.14 12.87
N THR A 63 -0.48 -8.96 12.94
CA THR A 63 -1.39 -9.00 11.79
C THR A 63 -2.06 -7.64 11.66
N THR A 64 -1.98 -7.03 10.49
CA THR A 64 -2.64 -5.76 10.16
C THR A 64 -4.14 -5.98 9.96
N HIS A 65 -4.94 -5.02 10.45
CA HIS A 65 -6.38 -4.93 10.19
C HIS A 65 -6.63 -3.78 9.20
N ASN A 66 -7.09 -4.14 8.00
CA ASN A 66 -7.19 -3.23 6.87
C ASN A 66 -8.63 -3.04 6.44
N LEU A 67 -9.05 -1.79 6.25
CA LEU A 67 -10.42 -1.43 5.86
C LEU A 67 -10.44 -0.54 4.63
N TYR A 68 -11.43 -0.74 3.77
CA TYR A 68 -11.72 0.19 2.70
C TYR A 68 -12.43 1.41 3.27
N ASP A 69 -11.82 2.59 3.12
CA ASP A 69 -12.47 3.84 3.49
C ASP A 69 -13.55 4.21 2.46
N LYS A 70 -14.82 3.94 2.79
CA LYS A 70 -15.96 4.25 1.92
C LYS A 70 -16.23 5.76 1.83
N HIS A 71 -15.79 6.54 2.81
CA HIS A 71 -16.06 7.97 2.93
C HIS A 71 -14.90 8.86 2.45
N ALA A 72 -13.78 8.27 2.05
CA ALA A 72 -12.66 9.00 1.49
C ALA A 72 -13.12 9.92 0.33
N PRO A 73 -12.68 11.18 0.31
CA PRO A 73 -13.04 12.14 -0.73
C PRO A 73 -12.54 11.64 -2.10
N ARG A 74 -13.45 11.60 -3.08
CA ARG A 74 -13.22 11.04 -4.43
C ARG A 74 -14.09 11.80 -5.43
N SER A 75 -13.75 11.76 -6.72
CA SER A 75 -14.65 12.24 -7.78
C SER A 75 -16.05 11.64 -7.67
N ALA A 76 -17.05 12.42 -8.05
CA ALA A 76 -18.44 11.97 -8.12
C ALA A 76 -18.59 10.66 -8.94
N LYS A 77 -17.83 10.52 -10.04
CA LYS A 77 -17.82 9.30 -10.86
C LYS A 77 -17.29 8.07 -10.11
N MET A 78 -16.29 8.25 -9.26
CA MET A 78 -15.76 7.18 -8.42
C MET A 78 -16.68 6.88 -7.24
N GLN A 79 -17.31 7.90 -6.65
CA GLN A 79 -18.31 7.71 -5.59
C GLN A 79 -19.53 6.92 -6.08
N MET A 80 -20.01 7.17 -7.30
CA MET A 80 -21.09 6.40 -7.93
C MET A 80 -20.76 4.92 -8.15
N ARG A 81 -19.47 4.54 -8.15
CA ARG A 81 -19.02 3.15 -8.27
C ARG A 81 -18.91 2.45 -6.91
N VAL A 82 -19.00 3.19 -5.80
CA VAL A 82 -19.04 2.60 -4.46
C VAL A 82 -20.47 2.11 -4.23
N THR A 83 -20.70 0.82 -4.45
CA THR A 83 -21.95 0.16 -4.10
C THR A 83 -22.02 -0.07 -2.58
N GLU A 84 -23.21 -0.02 -2.00
CA GLU A 84 -23.45 -0.33 -0.57
C GLU A 84 -22.63 0.55 0.40
N GLN A 85 -22.68 1.88 0.20
CA GLN A 85 -22.03 2.85 1.11
C GLN A 85 -22.48 2.68 2.57
N ASP A 86 -23.74 2.28 2.78
CA ASP A 86 -24.34 2.12 4.12
C ASP A 86 -23.94 0.84 4.85
N LYS A 87 -23.35 -0.15 4.14
CA LYS A 87 -22.84 -1.35 4.79
C LYS A 87 -21.42 -1.10 5.32
N PRO A 88 -21.05 -1.61 6.50
CA PRO A 88 -19.65 -1.61 6.93
C PRO A 88 -18.76 -2.31 5.89
N ALA A 89 -17.52 -1.84 5.71
CA ALA A 89 -16.54 -2.58 4.94
C ALA A 89 -16.08 -3.80 5.76
N GLU A 90 -16.02 -4.97 5.13
CA GLU A 90 -15.41 -6.15 5.75
C GLU A 90 -13.89 -5.95 5.83
N PRO A 91 -13.27 -6.17 7.01
CA PRO A 91 -11.83 -6.02 7.16
C PRO A 91 -11.07 -7.16 6.48
N ALA A 92 -9.91 -6.80 5.92
CA ALA A 92 -8.90 -7.76 5.49
C ALA A 92 -7.75 -7.82 6.51
N TYR A 93 -7.29 -9.04 6.78
CA TYR A 93 -6.22 -9.31 7.74
C TYR A 93 -5.00 -9.82 7.01
N HIS A 94 -3.85 -9.18 7.23
CA HIS A 94 -2.60 -9.57 6.59
C HIS A 94 -1.44 -9.56 7.59
N PRO A 95 -0.54 -10.55 7.57
CA PRO A 95 0.69 -10.53 8.37
C PRO A 95 1.46 -9.23 8.11
N LEU A 96 1.89 -8.54 9.17
CA LEU A 96 2.73 -7.35 9.03
C LEU A 96 4.05 -7.69 8.34
N VAL A 97 4.58 -8.89 8.58
CA VAL A 97 5.71 -9.45 7.82
C VAL A 97 5.19 -10.55 6.93
N ARG A 98 4.94 -10.21 5.66
CA ARG A 98 4.53 -11.19 4.64
C ARG A 98 5.76 -11.78 3.95
N VAL A 99 5.61 -13.00 3.44
CA VAL A 99 6.59 -13.60 2.51
C VAL A 99 6.08 -13.46 1.08
N HIS A 100 6.97 -13.02 0.19
CA HIS A 100 6.64 -12.92 -1.23
C HIS A 100 6.61 -14.32 -1.87
N PRO A 101 5.50 -14.71 -2.52
CA PRO A 101 5.27 -16.09 -2.94
C PRO A 101 6.26 -16.59 -4.00
N GLU A 102 6.82 -15.70 -4.83
CA GLU A 102 7.75 -16.09 -5.91
C GLU A 102 9.24 -15.94 -5.54
N THR A 103 9.58 -15.10 -4.56
CA THR A 103 10.98 -14.80 -4.22
C THR A 103 11.38 -15.34 -2.86
N GLY A 104 10.41 -15.74 -2.03
CA GLY A 104 10.64 -16.18 -0.65
C GLY A 104 11.10 -15.07 0.29
N ARG A 105 11.20 -13.82 -0.16
CA ARG A 105 11.71 -12.71 0.65
C ARG A 105 10.63 -12.17 1.59
N PRO A 106 10.95 -11.90 2.86
CA PRO A 106 10.05 -11.21 3.78
C PRO A 106 10.00 -9.71 3.47
N ALA A 107 8.81 -9.11 3.57
CA ALA A 107 8.58 -7.67 3.44
C ALA A 107 7.67 -7.18 4.55
N LEU A 108 7.86 -5.92 4.97
CA LEU A 108 6.80 -5.22 5.69
C LEU A 108 5.56 -5.10 4.80
N TYR A 109 4.37 -5.20 5.40
CA TYR A 109 3.11 -5.13 4.67
C TYR A 109 2.08 -4.35 5.47
N LEU A 110 2.07 -3.04 5.19
CA LEU A 110 1.17 -2.06 5.76
C LEU A 110 0.93 -0.94 4.74
N SER A 111 -0.11 -0.17 4.99
CA SER A 111 -0.44 1.08 4.30
C SER A 111 -0.65 2.16 5.38
N ASP A 112 -0.88 3.41 4.97
CA ASP A 112 -1.23 4.46 5.93
C ASP A 112 -2.52 4.15 6.72
N SER A 113 -2.81 5.02 7.69
CA SER A 113 -3.97 4.92 8.57
C SER A 113 -5.33 4.99 7.85
N ARG A 114 -5.39 5.35 6.55
CA ARG A 114 -6.64 5.27 5.78
C ARG A 114 -7.01 3.84 5.46
N SER A 115 -6.04 2.93 5.36
CA SER A 115 -6.26 1.51 5.11
C SER A 115 -5.94 0.67 6.35
N THR A 116 -4.71 0.74 6.87
CA THR A 116 -4.27 -0.06 8.02
C THR A 116 -4.63 0.65 9.32
N ARG A 117 -5.73 0.23 9.98
CA ARG A 117 -6.30 0.95 11.13
C ARG A 117 -5.64 0.57 12.46
N ARG A 118 -5.27 -0.71 12.60
CA ARG A 118 -4.72 -1.28 13.84
C ARG A 118 -4.07 -2.64 13.57
N PHE A 119 -3.48 -3.23 14.61
CA PHE A 119 -3.15 -4.65 14.62
C PHE A 119 -4.30 -5.48 15.17
N GLN A 120 -4.44 -6.71 14.67
CA GLN A 120 -5.41 -7.69 15.18
C GLN A 120 -5.11 -8.00 16.65
N GLY A 121 -6.14 -7.99 17.48
CA GLY A 121 -5.99 -8.22 18.92
C GLY A 121 -5.51 -6.99 19.71
N MET A 122 -5.33 -5.84 19.06
CA MET A 122 -4.98 -4.57 19.70
C MET A 122 -6.07 -3.53 19.44
N THR A 123 -6.20 -2.57 20.35
CA THR A 123 -6.98 -1.35 20.13
C THR A 123 -6.25 -0.42 19.15
N GLU A 124 -6.96 0.57 18.61
CA GLU A 124 -6.32 1.60 17.78
C GLU A 124 -5.27 2.38 18.59
N GLU A 125 -5.59 2.75 19.83
CA GLU A 125 -4.67 3.47 20.74
C GLU A 125 -3.36 2.70 20.97
N GLU A 126 -3.43 1.39 21.22
CA GLU A 126 -2.23 0.55 21.36
C GLU A 126 -1.45 0.40 20.04
N SER A 127 -2.14 0.45 18.91
CA SER A 127 -1.53 0.18 17.60
C SER A 127 -0.88 1.41 16.97
N LEU A 128 -1.48 2.59 17.14
CA LEU A 128 -1.11 3.82 16.44
C LEU A 128 0.37 4.19 16.59
N PRO A 129 0.97 4.20 17.80
CA PRO A 129 2.38 4.58 17.94
C PRO A 129 3.34 3.68 17.14
N LEU A 130 3.04 2.38 17.08
CA LEU A 130 3.86 1.43 16.34
C LEU A 130 3.61 1.52 14.83
N LEU A 131 2.36 1.71 14.40
CA LEU A 131 2.02 1.94 12.99
C LEU A 131 2.70 3.20 12.47
N ASP A 132 2.63 4.31 13.21
CA ASP A 132 3.26 5.58 12.83
C ASP A 132 4.78 5.45 12.75
N TRP A 133 5.40 4.76 13.71
CA TRP A 133 6.83 4.51 13.67
C TRP A 133 7.23 3.65 12.46
N LEU A 134 6.49 2.56 12.18
CA LEU A 134 6.75 1.69 11.04
C LEU A 134 6.55 2.42 9.71
N MET A 135 5.52 3.25 9.60
CA MET A 135 5.26 4.08 8.41
C MET A 135 6.38 5.10 8.20
N GLY A 136 6.79 5.80 9.26
CA GLY A 136 7.91 6.74 9.21
C GLY A 136 9.22 6.05 8.81
N HIS A 137 9.51 4.88 9.39
CA HIS A 137 10.68 4.07 9.03
C HIS A 137 10.62 3.60 7.58
N ALA A 138 9.51 3.02 7.13
CA ALA A 138 9.37 2.44 5.80
C ALA A 138 9.42 3.48 4.66
N THR A 139 9.17 4.75 4.97
CA THR A 139 9.13 5.86 4.00
C THR A 139 10.35 6.79 4.08
N ARG A 140 11.40 6.38 4.81
CA ARG A 140 12.68 7.10 4.84
C ARG A 140 13.29 7.23 3.44
N PRO A 141 13.96 8.34 3.11
CA PRO A 141 14.47 8.62 1.77
C PRO A 141 15.28 7.48 1.13
N GLU A 142 16.13 6.80 1.89
CA GLU A 142 16.97 5.68 1.44
C GLU A 142 16.19 4.43 1.00
N PHE A 143 14.92 4.30 1.38
CA PHE A 143 14.04 3.23 0.92
C PHE A 143 13.14 3.67 -0.23
N THR A 144 13.19 4.95 -0.62
CA THR A 144 12.28 5.52 -1.60
C THR A 144 12.94 5.75 -2.95
N CYS A 145 12.13 5.70 -4.01
CA CYS A 145 12.49 6.24 -5.31
C CYS A 145 11.35 7.11 -5.86
N ARG A 146 11.70 8.02 -6.78
CA ARG A 146 10.77 8.94 -7.43
C ARG A 146 10.75 8.66 -8.91
N LEU A 147 9.59 8.29 -9.43
CA LEU A 147 9.34 8.24 -10.87
C LEU A 147 8.80 9.58 -11.33
N ARG A 148 9.59 10.24 -12.19
CA ARG A 148 9.14 11.40 -12.96
C ARG A 148 8.42 10.92 -14.20
N TRP A 149 7.22 11.43 -14.43
CA TRP A 149 6.41 10.97 -15.55
C TRP A 149 6.70 11.76 -16.82
N GLU A 150 6.79 11.03 -17.93
CA GLU A 150 6.67 11.59 -19.28
C GLU A 150 5.44 10.98 -19.97
N ALA A 151 4.78 11.73 -20.85
CA ALA A 151 3.67 11.21 -21.62
C ALA A 151 4.11 9.97 -22.44
N GLY A 152 3.33 8.90 -22.36
CA GLY A 152 3.68 7.60 -22.95
C GLY A 152 4.44 6.65 -22.02
N THR A 153 4.87 7.09 -20.83
CA THR A 153 5.50 6.21 -19.84
C THR A 153 4.51 5.17 -19.34
N LEU A 154 4.93 3.90 -19.34
CA LEU A 154 4.24 2.81 -18.66
C LEU A 154 5.09 2.35 -17.47
N ALA A 155 4.59 2.53 -16.26
CA ALA A 155 5.18 1.93 -15.07
C ALA A 155 4.42 0.65 -14.70
N ILE A 156 5.17 -0.38 -14.29
CA ILE A 156 4.63 -1.61 -13.75
C ILE A 156 5.34 -1.84 -12.42
N TRP A 157 4.58 -2.08 -11.36
CA TRP A 157 5.15 -2.38 -10.06
C TRP A 157 4.43 -3.52 -9.35
N ASP A 158 5.17 -4.12 -8.42
CA ASP A 158 4.73 -5.25 -7.62
C ASP A 158 4.24 -4.76 -6.25
N ASN A 159 2.91 -4.78 -6.06
CA ASN A 159 2.26 -4.34 -4.81
C ASN A 159 2.58 -5.24 -3.62
N ARG A 160 3.20 -6.40 -3.82
CA ARG A 160 3.52 -7.35 -2.73
C ARG A 160 4.74 -6.92 -1.92
N ARG A 161 5.47 -5.89 -2.36
CA ARG A 161 6.77 -5.48 -1.79
C ARG A 161 7.01 -3.97 -1.72
N LEU A 162 6.00 -3.15 -1.99
CA LEU A 162 6.17 -1.69 -1.97
C LEU A 162 4.91 -0.96 -1.52
N MET A 163 5.10 0.25 -1.00
CA MET A 163 4.07 1.28 -0.98
C MET A 163 4.34 2.30 -2.07
N HIS A 164 3.32 3.02 -2.50
CA HIS A 164 3.46 4.14 -3.42
C HIS A 164 2.56 5.31 -3.03
N MET A 165 2.86 6.48 -3.59
CA MET A 165 2.14 7.73 -3.34
C MET A 165 2.23 8.62 -4.58
N ALA A 166 1.10 9.18 -5.02
CA ALA A 166 1.09 10.25 -6.02
C ALA A 166 1.41 11.59 -5.34
N VAL A 167 2.38 12.34 -5.86
CA VAL A 167 2.68 13.68 -5.33
C VAL A 167 1.66 14.66 -5.88
N ASN A 168 0.90 15.31 -4.99
CA ASN A 168 -0.13 16.28 -5.35
C ASN A 168 0.43 17.70 -5.44
N ASP A 169 1.37 17.93 -6.37
CA ASP A 169 2.12 19.20 -6.55
C ASP A 169 1.93 19.85 -7.94
N TYR A 170 0.81 19.58 -8.61
CA TYR A 170 0.52 20.02 -9.99
C TYR A 170 -0.80 20.79 -10.14
N PHE A 171 -1.07 21.72 -9.22
CA PHE A 171 -2.33 22.46 -9.12
C PHE A 171 -2.73 23.15 -10.44
N GLY A 172 -4.01 23.02 -10.82
CA GLY A 172 -4.57 23.63 -12.03
C GLY A 172 -4.11 23.00 -13.35
N GLN A 173 -3.32 21.92 -13.29
CA GLN A 173 -2.87 21.19 -14.47
C GLN A 173 -3.54 19.82 -14.59
N ARG A 174 -3.73 19.37 -15.83
CA ARG A 174 -4.31 18.06 -16.11
C ARG A 174 -3.29 16.95 -15.92
N ARG A 175 -3.72 15.86 -15.29
CA ARG A 175 -2.99 14.60 -15.19
C ARG A 175 -3.95 13.45 -15.47
N VAL A 176 -3.71 12.71 -16.55
CA VAL A 176 -4.57 11.61 -16.99
C VAL A 176 -3.75 10.32 -17.02
N MET A 177 -4.04 9.44 -16.08
CA MET A 177 -3.40 8.13 -15.96
C MET A 177 -4.42 7.03 -16.25
N GLN A 178 -3.99 5.97 -16.94
CA GLN A 178 -4.78 4.76 -17.14
C GLN A 178 -4.20 3.63 -16.30
N ARG A 179 -5.03 3.06 -15.42
CA ARG A 179 -4.61 2.03 -14.47
C ARG A 179 -5.21 0.68 -14.79
N ILE A 180 -4.38 -0.35 -14.77
CA ILE A 180 -4.79 -1.75 -14.67
C ILE A 180 -4.20 -2.32 -13.39
N THR A 181 -5.01 -3.05 -12.63
CA THR A 181 -4.57 -3.75 -11.42
C THR A 181 -4.73 -5.24 -11.64
N ILE A 182 -3.65 -5.99 -11.39
CA ILE A 182 -3.63 -7.45 -11.55
C ILE A 182 -4.00 -8.08 -10.20
N LYS A 183 -5.01 -8.97 -10.23
CA LYS A 183 -5.47 -9.70 -9.06
C LYS A 183 -4.32 -10.53 -8.47
N GLY A 184 -4.14 -10.47 -7.15
CA GLY A 184 -3.20 -11.33 -6.43
C GLY A 184 -3.89 -12.49 -5.74
N GLY A 185 -3.28 -12.93 -4.64
CA GLY A 185 -3.72 -14.07 -3.83
C GLY A 185 -3.63 -13.77 -2.34
N PRO A 186 -3.91 -14.77 -1.48
CA PRO A 186 -3.80 -14.61 -0.03
C PRO A 186 -2.35 -14.31 0.38
N THR A 187 -2.19 -13.68 1.54
CA THR A 187 -0.89 -13.36 2.13
C THR A 187 -0.45 -14.46 3.10
N THR A 188 0.84 -14.81 3.08
CA THR A 188 1.46 -15.77 4.02
C THR A 188 2.44 -15.05 4.94
N GLY A 189 2.35 -15.31 6.25
CA GLY A 189 3.25 -14.72 7.24
C GLY A 189 4.61 -15.41 7.26
N ILE A 190 5.63 -14.73 7.77
CA ILE A 190 6.97 -15.31 7.89
C ILE A 190 7.00 -16.56 8.77
N LEU A 191 6.27 -16.55 9.90
CA LEU A 191 6.21 -17.70 10.81
C LEU A 191 5.49 -18.89 10.17
N ASP A 192 4.40 -18.65 9.42
CA ASP A 192 3.70 -19.71 8.69
C ASP A 192 4.59 -20.33 7.60
N ALA A 193 5.32 -19.48 6.87
CA ALA A 193 6.24 -19.92 5.83
C ALA A 193 7.46 -20.69 6.40
N GLU A 194 7.91 -20.36 7.60
CA GLU A 194 8.95 -21.10 8.32
C GLU A 194 8.43 -22.46 8.79
N ALA A 195 7.24 -22.50 9.41
CA ALA A 195 6.61 -23.73 9.85
C ALA A 195 6.37 -24.71 8.68
N ALA A 196 5.88 -24.20 7.54
CA ALA A 196 5.66 -25.00 6.34
C ALA A 196 6.98 -25.58 5.78
N ARG A 197 8.09 -24.85 5.87
CA ARG A 197 9.42 -25.32 5.44
C ARG A 197 10.00 -26.38 6.37
N GLN A 198 9.71 -26.33 7.66
CA GLN A 198 10.15 -27.33 8.63
C GLN A 198 9.35 -28.64 8.55
N ALA A 199 8.12 -28.58 8.03
CA ALA A 199 7.23 -29.73 7.86
C ALA A 199 7.43 -30.49 6.53
N ALA A 200 8.20 -29.93 5.60
CA ALA A 200 8.51 -30.51 4.29
C ALA A 200 9.85 -31.25 4.31
#